data_AF-A0A5C4MH46-F1
#
_entry.id   AF-A0A5C4MH46-F1
#
_cell.length_a   1.000
_cell.length_b   1.000
_cell.length_c   1.000
_cell.angle_alpha   90.00
_cell.angle_beta   90.00
_cell.angle_gamma   90.00
#
_symmetry.space_group_name_H-M   'P 1'
#
loop_
_entity.id
_entity.type
_entity.pdbx_description
1 polymer ?
#
loop_
_entity_poly.entity_id
_entity_poly.type
_entity_poly.pdbx_seq_one_letter_code
_entity_poly.pdbx_strand_id
1 'polypeptide(L)'
;MEAVTMDVRRRVHSTPELVRMVLTTALQESGFTIELARGSAIEARSGSQWLPRLGGKRPLVARANVALFGDHARVDLHLCDGERLLVDVVGAVDIYRRLFEEVLSHVDEALRSLDPQLETETPSVADAAEGLSAQKQLNAWMQRVYRTKGLQKETVRLSAMSGVRADLTGAQGRGLLAMASIISTDAAIPASIQESLDRLQADLRAALNTGSGSGEGPTVIEVDERGKRVVDFLHRQVLARQKLPEREIRRCRDCGQEKIFNPQIEKGAGQRAMLGVAGAAATVAYNPFAAVSVAGRIAGMRAAGSRFTCPRCQGTHVEVTPATLCPRCRSIRKEPVLRRCTAEGCDFNFLEGTEEATVWTPLEATDDDASPSDTLSRKSYSEPTADQPAPGAASPVTAERTTRPGSTRSDPAPGWYPDPAGRHGWRYYDAGWSWHVADQGRTTVDRLTLSAAPPSGDAQTPSQAAGAHAAAGTSDPSIPPTAPIDPRPGWYPDPTGRHELRYYEGGWSWHVVDQGRRTIDPPA
;
A
#
# COMPACT_ATOMS: atom_id res chain seq x y z
N MET A 1 10.11 -8.10 -16.73
CA MET A 1 11.39 -8.28 -16.03
C MET A 1 11.14 -9.31 -14.97
N GLU A 2 11.75 -10.48 -15.15
CA GLU A 2 11.57 -11.63 -14.28
C GLU A 2 12.67 -11.62 -13.21
N ALA A 3 12.28 -11.97 -11.99
CA ALA A 3 13.17 -12.20 -10.86
C ALA A 3 13.95 -13.49 -11.10
N VAL A 4 15.23 -13.55 -10.69
CA VAL A 4 15.93 -14.83 -10.66
C VAL A 4 15.43 -15.60 -9.44
N THR A 5 14.79 -16.73 -9.68
CA THR A 5 14.20 -17.56 -8.63
C THR A 5 14.74 -18.98 -8.66
N MET A 6 14.81 -19.60 -7.49
CA MET A 6 15.14 -21.01 -7.34
C MET A 6 14.23 -21.65 -6.32
N ASP A 7 13.59 -22.74 -6.74
CA ASP A 7 12.64 -23.51 -5.95
C ASP A 7 13.20 -24.88 -5.62
N VAL A 8 13.04 -25.28 -4.36
CA VAL A 8 13.64 -26.49 -3.80
C VAL A 8 12.68 -27.16 -2.83
N ARG A 9 12.62 -28.49 -2.90
CA ARG A 9 11.88 -29.31 -1.93
C ARG A 9 12.81 -30.30 -1.23
N ARG A 10 12.57 -30.49 0.07
CA ARG A 10 13.26 -31.48 0.93
C ARG A 10 12.24 -32.29 1.71
N ARG A 11 12.57 -33.55 1.97
CA ARG A 11 11.86 -34.41 2.93
C ARG A 11 12.79 -34.75 4.07
N VAL A 12 12.33 -34.51 5.29
CA VAL A 12 13.13 -34.62 6.52
C VAL A 12 12.37 -35.50 7.50
N HIS A 13 12.94 -36.62 7.92
CA HIS A 13 12.36 -37.55 8.91
C HIS A 13 12.48 -37.00 10.33
N SER A 14 11.81 -35.86 10.57
CA SER A 14 11.80 -35.16 11.84
C SER A 14 10.49 -34.39 12.03
N THR A 15 10.27 -33.91 13.25
CA THR A 15 9.08 -33.09 13.56
C THR A 15 9.17 -31.72 12.87
N PRO A 16 8.05 -31.17 12.35
CA PRO A 16 8.02 -29.84 11.73
C PRO A 16 8.60 -28.74 12.64
N GLU A 17 8.42 -28.84 13.95
CA GLU A 17 8.94 -27.90 14.95
C GLU A 17 10.47 -27.87 14.97
N LEU A 18 11.10 -29.06 14.99
CA LEU A 18 12.56 -29.20 15.00
C LEU A 18 13.17 -28.74 13.67
N VAL A 19 12.54 -29.11 12.55
CA VAL A 19 12.94 -28.66 11.20
C VAL A 19 12.87 -27.14 11.09
N ARG A 20 11.80 -26.52 11.58
CA ARG A 20 11.67 -25.06 11.57
C ARG A 20 12.74 -24.36 12.40
N MET A 21 13.05 -24.89 13.58
CA MET A 21 14.11 -24.33 14.43
C MET A 21 15.45 -24.38 13.70
N VAL A 22 15.84 -25.53 13.16
CA VAL A 22 17.12 -25.70 12.43
C VAL A 22 17.17 -24.85 11.17
N LEU A 23 16.07 -24.78 10.41
CA LEU A 23 15.99 -23.94 9.21
C LEU A 23 16.12 -22.44 9.53
N THR A 24 15.53 -22.00 10.65
CA THR A 24 15.65 -20.61 11.11
C THR A 24 17.10 -20.30 11.46
N THR A 25 17.77 -21.18 12.21
CA THR A 25 19.19 -21.02 12.56
C THR A 25 20.07 -20.99 11.31
N ALA A 26 19.89 -21.93 10.38
CA ALA A 26 20.69 -22.01 9.15
C ALA A 26 20.55 -20.76 8.26
N LEU A 27 19.34 -20.20 8.17
CA LEU A 27 19.11 -18.94 7.47
C LEU A 27 19.80 -17.75 8.18
N GLN A 28 19.75 -17.71 9.51
CA GLN A 28 20.44 -16.66 10.30
C GLN A 28 21.96 -16.74 10.15
N GLU A 29 22.53 -17.95 10.20
CA GLU A 29 23.96 -18.20 9.98
C GLU A 29 24.38 -17.84 8.55
N SER A 30 23.47 -17.98 7.58
CA SER A 30 23.66 -17.50 6.20
C SER A 30 23.44 -15.97 6.04
N GLY A 31 23.35 -15.22 7.15
CA GLY A 31 23.23 -13.77 7.15
C GLY A 31 21.82 -13.24 6.85
N PHE A 32 20.78 -14.08 6.92
CA PHE A 32 19.40 -13.62 6.79
C PHE A 32 18.85 -13.10 8.12
N THR A 33 18.11 -12.00 8.05
CA THR A 33 17.23 -11.52 9.12
C THR A 33 15.86 -12.16 8.93
N ILE A 34 15.37 -12.88 9.94
CA ILE A 34 14.04 -13.50 9.92
C ILE A 34 12.97 -12.42 10.07
N GLU A 35 12.14 -12.22 9.06
CA GLU A 35 11.02 -11.26 9.08
C GLU A 35 9.74 -11.90 9.61
N LEU A 36 9.52 -13.18 9.30
CA LEU A 36 8.35 -13.94 9.71
C LEU A 36 8.74 -15.38 10.04
N ALA A 37 8.29 -15.88 11.19
CA ALA A 37 8.37 -17.30 11.55
C ALA A 37 7.08 -17.71 12.29
N ARG A 38 5.98 -17.92 11.55
CA ARG A 38 4.66 -18.25 12.12
C ARG A 38 4.03 -19.43 11.41
N GLY A 39 3.45 -20.35 12.19
CA GLY A 39 2.84 -21.57 11.64
C GLY A 39 3.86 -22.39 10.85
N SER A 40 3.54 -22.80 9.64
CA SER A 40 4.49 -23.50 8.76
C SER A 40 5.45 -22.57 8.00
N ALA A 41 5.23 -21.26 8.01
CA ALA A 41 5.93 -20.32 7.13
C ALA A 41 7.11 -19.62 7.82
N ILE A 42 8.23 -19.56 7.11
CA ILE A 42 9.42 -18.77 7.44
C ILE A 42 9.70 -17.83 6.25
N GLU A 43 9.83 -16.53 6.50
CA GLU A 43 10.31 -15.54 5.55
C GLU A 43 11.52 -14.82 6.15
N ALA A 44 12.60 -14.78 5.39
CA ALA A 44 13.86 -14.21 5.82
C ALA A 44 14.45 -13.35 4.69
N ARG A 45 15.16 -12.29 5.06
CA ARG A 45 15.85 -11.40 4.12
C ARG A 45 17.31 -11.23 4.49
N SER A 46 18.20 -11.42 3.51
CA SER A 46 19.60 -11.12 3.68
C SER A 46 19.90 -9.67 3.29
N GLY A 47 20.51 -8.93 4.22
CA GLY A 47 20.91 -7.55 4.00
C GLY A 47 22.28 -7.44 3.35
N SER A 48 22.33 -7.23 2.03
CA SER A 48 23.41 -6.58 1.26
C SER A 48 24.90 -6.98 1.41
N GLN A 49 25.29 -7.92 2.29
CA GLN A 49 26.71 -8.20 2.54
C GLN A 49 27.36 -9.10 1.49
N TRP A 50 26.56 -9.77 0.66
CA TRP A 50 27.05 -10.81 -0.24
C TRP A 50 27.84 -10.30 -1.47
N LEU A 51 27.70 -9.02 -1.86
CA LEU A 51 28.35 -8.51 -3.09
C LEU A 51 28.90 -7.07 -2.94
N PRO A 52 30.09 -6.89 -2.32
CA PRO A 52 30.83 -5.63 -2.39
C PRO A 52 31.15 -5.21 -3.83
N ARG A 53 31.29 -6.19 -4.75
CA ARG A 53 31.75 -5.99 -6.14
C ARG A 53 30.70 -5.41 -7.10
N LEU A 54 29.41 -5.41 -6.76
CA LEU A 54 28.34 -4.87 -7.63
C LEU A 54 27.82 -3.50 -7.20
N GLY A 55 28.48 -2.83 -6.25
CA GLY A 55 28.22 -1.42 -5.94
C GLY A 55 26.82 -1.11 -5.41
N GLY A 56 26.08 -2.09 -4.90
CA GLY A 56 24.69 -1.89 -4.48
C GLY A 56 24.20 -2.91 -3.45
N LYS A 57 23.34 -2.43 -2.55
CA LYS A 57 22.64 -3.25 -1.55
C LYS A 57 21.55 -4.06 -2.23
N ARG A 58 21.80 -5.33 -2.55
CA ARG A 58 20.76 -6.19 -3.15
C ARG A 58 20.22 -7.18 -2.12
N PRO A 59 18.93 -7.12 -1.77
CA PRO A 59 18.35 -8.06 -0.81
C PRO A 59 18.10 -9.42 -1.48
N LEU A 60 18.48 -10.51 -0.81
CA LEU A 60 18.00 -11.86 -1.12
C LEU A 60 16.80 -12.15 -0.20
N VAL A 61 15.79 -12.82 -0.72
CA VAL A 61 14.62 -13.25 0.05
C VAL A 61 14.56 -14.78 0.03
N ALA A 62 14.44 -15.37 1.22
CA ALA A 62 14.20 -16.79 1.41
C ALA A 62 12.81 -16.98 2.00
N ARG A 63 12.00 -17.84 1.38
CA ARG A 63 10.68 -18.23 1.89
C ARG A 63 10.64 -19.74 2.02
N ALA A 64 10.41 -20.23 3.22
CA ALA A 64 10.24 -21.66 3.47
C ALA A 64 8.84 -21.95 4.00
N ASN A 65 8.28 -23.08 3.58
CA ASN A 65 7.07 -23.66 4.15
C ASN A 65 7.39 -25.07 4.66
N VAL A 66 7.14 -25.32 5.93
CA VAL A 66 7.39 -26.60 6.60
C VAL A 66 6.06 -27.24 6.98
N ALA A 67 5.67 -28.30 6.26
CA ALA A 67 4.41 -29.01 6.47
C ALA A 67 4.66 -30.47 6.88
N LEU A 68 3.79 -31.03 7.72
CA LEU A 68 3.80 -32.46 8.00
C LEU A 68 3.19 -33.21 6.80
N PHE A 69 3.87 -34.26 6.33
CA PHE A 69 3.39 -35.13 5.26
C PHE A 69 3.61 -36.59 5.67
N GLY A 70 2.59 -37.20 6.27
CA GLY A 70 2.73 -38.54 6.84
C GLY A 70 3.65 -38.54 8.06
N ASP A 71 4.76 -39.26 7.98
CA ASP A 71 5.76 -39.46 9.04
C ASP A 71 6.99 -38.54 8.92
N HIS A 72 7.04 -37.68 7.91
CA HIS A 72 8.14 -36.75 7.67
C HIS A 72 7.65 -35.31 7.51
N ALA A 73 8.55 -34.36 7.72
CA ALA A 73 8.35 -32.96 7.39
C ALA A 73 8.79 -32.68 5.95
N ARG A 74 7.96 -31.97 5.20
CA ARG A 74 8.28 -31.44 3.87
C ARG A 74 8.67 -29.98 4.00
N VAL A 75 9.83 -29.62 3.46
CA VAL A 75 10.30 -28.24 3.36
C VAL A 75 10.24 -27.80 1.91
N ASP A 76 9.39 -26.83 1.61
CA ASP A 76 9.36 -26.15 0.32
C ASP A 76 10.08 -24.79 0.49
N LEU A 77 11.25 -24.62 -0.12
CA LEU A 77 12.11 -23.43 -0.02
C LEU A 77 12.19 -22.70 -1.38
N HIS A 78 11.85 -21.41 -1.35
CA HIS A 78 11.90 -20.50 -2.48
C HIS A 78 12.90 -19.38 -2.21
N LEU A 79 13.91 -19.25 -3.07
CA LEU A 79 14.94 -18.20 -3.03
C LEU A 79 14.73 -17.25 -4.21
N CYS A 80 14.71 -15.94 -3.94
CA CYS A 80 14.57 -14.93 -4.99
C CYS A 80 15.39 -13.66 -4.73
N ASP A 81 15.73 -12.96 -5.82
CA ASP A 81 16.25 -11.60 -5.73
C ASP A 81 15.11 -10.66 -5.32
N GLY A 82 15.23 -10.03 -4.15
CA GLY A 82 14.14 -9.30 -3.49
C GLY A 82 13.64 -8.06 -4.23
N GLU A 83 14.29 -7.65 -5.31
CA GLU A 83 13.91 -6.55 -6.17
C GLU A 83 13.97 -7.00 -7.62
N ARG A 84 12.89 -6.76 -8.38
CA ARG A 84 12.82 -7.01 -9.84
C ARG A 84 14.01 -6.30 -10.50
N LEU A 85 15.03 -7.07 -10.85
CA LEU A 85 16.23 -6.54 -11.47
C LEU A 85 15.90 -5.83 -12.78
N LEU A 86 16.55 -4.69 -12.99
CA LEU A 86 16.91 -4.23 -14.32
C LEU A 86 18.03 -5.16 -14.79
N VAL A 87 17.65 -6.31 -15.37
CA VAL A 87 18.56 -7.32 -15.91
C VAL A 87 19.17 -6.83 -17.22
N ASP A 88 19.96 -5.76 -17.16
CA ASP A 88 20.88 -5.40 -18.25
C ASP A 88 22.33 -5.75 -17.91
N VAL A 89 22.59 -6.33 -16.71
CA VAL A 89 23.92 -6.81 -16.34
C VAL A 89 24.05 -8.27 -16.76
N VAL A 90 24.70 -8.47 -17.91
CA VAL A 90 25.17 -9.78 -18.38
C VAL A 90 25.91 -10.49 -17.24
N GLY A 91 25.48 -11.70 -16.86
CA GLY A 91 26.08 -12.50 -15.79
C GLY A 91 25.43 -12.38 -14.41
N ALA A 92 24.37 -11.56 -14.23
CA ALA A 92 23.66 -11.49 -12.95
C ALA A 92 23.05 -12.86 -12.55
N VAL A 93 22.51 -13.62 -13.50
CA VAL A 93 21.90 -14.94 -13.26
C VAL A 93 22.93 -15.90 -12.64
N ASP A 94 24.14 -15.99 -13.19
CA ASP A 94 25.19 -16.87 -12.67
C ASP A 94 25.70 -16.45 -11.28
N ILE A 95 25.59 -15.17 -10.94
CA ILE A 95 25.93 -14.66 -9.61
C ILE A 95 24.84 -15.08 -8.61
N TYR A 96 23.56 -14.85 -8.94
CA TYR A 96 22.46 -15.25 -8.08
C TYR A 96 22.37 -16.76 -7.93
N ARG A 97 22.59 -17.53 -9.00
CA ARG A 97 22.63 -19.00 -8.94
C ARG A 97 23.66 -19.50 -7.95
N ARG A 98 24.90 -18.97 -7.98
CA ARG A 98 25.94 -19.36 -7.02
C ARG A 98 25.58 -18.99 -5.57
N LEU A 99 25.02 -17.81 -5.35
CA LEU A 99 24.57 -17.40 -4.01
C LEU A 99 23.44 -18.29 -3.50
N PHE A 100 22.51 -18.63 -4.38
CA PHE A 100 21.40 -19.53 -4.10
C PHE A 100 21.90 -20.95 -3.77
N GLU A 101 22.85 -21.48 -4.53
CA GLU A 101 23.51 -22.76 -4.26
C GLU A 101 24.26 -22.77 -2.92
N GLU A 102 24.92 -21.66 -2.56
CA GLU A 102 25.61 -21.52 -1.27
C GLU A 102 24.62 -21.54 -0.09
N VAL A 103 23.53 -20.77 -0.18
CA VAL A 103 22.48 -20.76 0.84
C VAL A 103 21.83 -22.15 0.96
N LEU A 104 21.56 -22.82 -0.17
CA LEU A 104 21.05 -24.19 -0.15
C LEU A 104 22.03 -25.16 0.50
N SER A 105 23.33 -25.03 0.23
CA SER A 105 24.34 -25.91 0.81
C SER A 105 24.32 -25.83 2.35
N HIS A 106 24.24 -24.62 2.91
CA HIS A 106 24.13 -24.43 4.36
C HIS A 106 22.80 -24.97 4.92
N VAL A 107 21.68 -24.72 4.24
CA VAL A 107 20.37 -25.25 4.65
C VAL A 107 20.38 -26.78 4.62
N ASP A 108 20.91 -27.39 3.56
CA ASP A 108 20.95 -28.84 3.41
C ASP A 108 21.88 -29.48 4.45
N GLU A 109 23.01 -28.85 4.78
CA GLU A 109 23.89 -29.32 5.84
C GLU A 109 23.19 -29.28 7.22
N ALA A 110 22.51 -28.18 7.51
CA ALA A 110 21.73 -28.06 8.74
C ALA A 110 20.60 -29.11 8.79
N LEU A 111 19.89 -29.36 7.69
CA LEU A 111 18.85 -30.39 7.64
C LEU A 111 19.43 -31.81 7.75
N ARG A 112 20.61 -32.09 7.17
CA ARG A 112 21.31 -33.38 7.34
C ARG A 112 21.70 -33.67 8.78
N SER A 113 21.95 -32.64 9.59
CA SER A 113 22.19 -32.81 11.03
C SER A 113 20.97 -33.37 11.77
N LEU A 114 19.76 -33.15 11.25
CA LEU A 114 18.51 -33.74 11.76
C LEU A 114 18.20 -35.08 11.13
N ASP A 115 18.41 -35.20 9.82
CA ASP A 115 18.12 -36.38 9.02
C ASP A 115 19.31 -36.74 8.11
N PRO A 116 20.18 -37.69 8.52
CA PRO A 116 21.29 -38.15 7.70
C PRO A 116 20.86 -38.73 6.33
N GLN A 117 19.58 -39.10 6.17
CA GLN A 117 19.00 -39.63 4.94
C GLN A 117 18.19 -38.59 4.15
N LEU A 118 18.46 -37.29 4.36
CA LEU A 118 17.80 -36.17 3.69
C LEU A 118 17.63 -36.42 2.18
N GLU A 119 16.39 -36.57 1.73
CA GLU A 119 16.07 -36.67 0.30
C GLU A 119 16.10 -35.27 -0.34
N THR A 120 17.01 -35.07 -1.31
CA THR A 120 17.16 -33.82 -2.03
C THR A 120 16.58 -33.91 -3.44
N GLU A 121 15.57 -33.10 -3.75
CA GLU A 121 15.15 -32.86 -5.13
C GLU A 121 16.13 -31.88 -5.81
N THR A 122 16.42 -32.10 -7.10
CA THR A 122 17.27 -31.19 -7.90
C THR A 122 16.62 -29.80 -7.93
N PRO A 123 17.37 -28.72 -7.62
CA PRO A 123 16.83 -27.37 -7.65
C PRO A 123 16.33 -27.02 -9.06
N SER A 124 15.12 -26.46 -9.13
CA SER A 124 14.62 -25.88 -10.38
C SER A 124 15.02 -24.42 -10.43
N VAL A 125 15.96 -24.08 -11.31
CA VAL A 125 16.35 -22.70 -11.60
C VAL A 125 15.57 -22.25 -12.83
N ALA A 126 14.70 -21.26 -12.67
CA ALA A 126 14.05 -20.63 -13.80
C ALA A 126 15.02 -19.63 -14.45
N ASP A 127 15.68 -20.04 -15.54
CA ASP A 127 16.62 -19.19 -16.27
C ASP A 127 15.90 -18.20 -17.21
N ALA A 128 16.18 -16.91 -17.04
CA ALA A 128 15.70 -15.86 -17.95
C ALA A 128 16.31 -15.91 -19.38
N ALA A 129 17.27 -16.82 -19.64
CA ALA A 129 18.12 -16.80 -20.85
C ALA A 129 17.53 -17.51 -22.08
N GLU A 130 16.51 -18.36 -21.96
CA GLU A 130 15.69 -18.79 -23.12
C GLU A 130 14.74 -17.67 -23.59
N GLY A 131 14.77 -16.53 -22.91
CA GLY A 131 13.85 -15.42 -23.01
C GLY A 131 13.90 -14.60 -24.30
N LEU A 132 14.88 -14.68 -25.20
CA LEU A 132 14.94 -13.76 -26.36
C LEU A 132 14.17 -14.23 -27.62
N SER A 133 14.13 -15.53 -27.91
CA SER A 133 13.20 -16.09 -28.92
C SER A 133 11.83 -16.33 -28.30
N ALA A 134 11.80 -16.68 -27.01
CA ALA A 134 10.61 -16.69 -26.20
C ALA A 134 10.03 -15.27 -26.03
N GLN A 135 10.76 -14.14 -26.02
CA GLN A 135 10.13 -12.80 -25.90
C GLN A 135 9.26 -12.47 -27.11
N LYS A 136 9.69 -12.86 -28.33
CA LYS A 136 8.88 -12.67 -29.54
C LYS A 136 7.72 -13.66 -29.57
N GLN A 137 7.93 -14.90 -29.14
CA GLN A 137 6.86 -15.89 -29.02
C GLN A 137 5.93 -15.62 -27.84
N LEU A 138 6.38 -14.97 -26.76
CA LEU A 138 5.71 -14.58 -25.52
C LEU A 138 5.07 -13.22 -25.70
N ASN A 139 5.56 -12.33 -26.55
CA ASN A 139 4.79 -11.14 -26.95
C ASN A 139 3.74 -11.49 -27.99
N ALA A 140 4.02 -12.42 -28.92
CA ALA A 140 3.00 -12.98 -29.81
C ALA A 140 2.00 -13.88 -29.04
N TRP A 141 2.47 -14.63 -28.04
CA TRP A 141 1.66 -15.46 -27.14
C TRP A 141 1.02 -14.63 -26.04
N MET A 142 1.57 -13.53 -25.54
CA MET A 142 0.89 -12.60 -24.62
C MET A 142 -0.09 -11.73 -25.39
N GLN A 143 0.18 -11.30 -26.62
CA GLN A 143 -0.85 -10.70 -27.46
C GLN A 143 -1.88 -11.72 -27.95
N ARG A 144 -1.59 -13.02 -27.93
CA ARG A 144 -2.57 -14.08 -28.16
C ARG A 144 -3.32 -14.36 -26.85
N VAL A 145 -2.68 -14.71 -25.75
CA VAL A 145 -3.20 -14.89 -24.37
C VAL A 145 -3.97 -13.68 -23.83
N TYR A 146 -3.50 -12.44 -23.91
CA TYR A 146 -4.33 -11.28 -23.52
C TYR A 146 -5.55 -11.06 -24.44
N ARG A 147 -5.56 -11.67 -25.64
CA ARG A 147 -6.62 -11.56 -26.66
C ARG A 147 -7.47 -12.85 -26.80
N THR A 148 -7.01 -13.99 -26.25
CA THR A 148 -7.61 -15.34 -26.36
C THR A 148 -7.71 -16.08 -25.01
N LYS A 149 -6.96 -15.68 -23.98
CA LYS A 149 -7.12 -16.04 -22.57
C LYS A 149 -7.39 -14.76 -21.78
N GLY A 150 -8.56 -14.16 -22.01
CA GLY A 150 -9.03 -13.05 -21.17
C GLY A 150 -8.85 -13.44 -19.71
N LEU A 151 -8.26 -12.53 -18.90
CA LEU A 151 -8.06 -12.66 -17.45
C LEU A 151 -8.99 -13.74 -16.92
N GLN A 152 -8.49 -14.97 -16.76
CA GLN A 152 -9.32 -16.05 -16.24
C GLN A 152 -9.68 -15.57 -14.85
N LYS A 153 -10.92 -15.10 -14.73
CA LYS A 153 -11.43 -14.52 -13.50
C LYS A 153 -11.46 -15.71 -12.57
N GLU A 154 -10.46 -15.81 -11.70
CA GLU A 154 -10.54 -16.64 -10.49
C GLU A 154 -11.93 -16.34 -9.93
N THR A 155 -12.84 -17.29 -10.02
CA THR A 155 -14.23 -17.12 -9.63
C THR A 155 -14.48 -18.13 -8.54
N VAL A 156 -14.86 -17.62 -7.38
CA VAL A 156 -15.24 -18.42 -6.23
C VAL A 156 -16.74 -18.36 -6.16
N ARG A 157 -17.41 -19.51 -6.26
CA ARG A 157 -18.85 -19.60 -6.13
C ARG A 157 -19.20 -19.99 -4.71
N LEU A 158 -19.97 -19.17 -4.01
CA LEU A 158 -20.58 -19.54 -2.74
C LEU A 158 -21.99 -20.06 -3.02
N SER A 159 -22.34 -21.23 -2.49
CA SER A 159 -23.67 -21.82 -2.61
C SER A 159 -24.30 -21.93 -1.23
N ALA A 160 -25.50 -21.38 -1.03
CA ALA A 160 -26.23 -21.52 0.21
C ALA A 160 -27.38 -22.52 0.07
N MET A 161 -27.67 -23.27 1.15
CA MET A 161 -28.75 -24.27 1.18
C MET A 161 -30.13 -23.68 0.87
N SER A 162 -30.33 -22.37 1.05
CA SER A 162 -31.57 -21.67 0.67
C SER A 162 -31.79 -21.51 -0.84
N GLY A 163 -30.96 -22.12 -1.69
CA GLY A 163 -31.08 -22.02 -3.14
C GLY A 163 -30.65 -20.64 -3.65
N VAL A 164 -29.68 -20.00 -3.00
CA VAL A 164 -29.04 -18.77 -3.49
C VAL A 164 -27.56 -19.01 -3.70
N ARG A 165 -26.98 -18.31 -4.67
CA ARG A 165 -25.55 -18.39 -4.99
C ARG A 165 -24.92 -17.00 -5.05
N ALA A 166 -23.64 -16.90 -4.74
CA ALA A 166 -22.85 -15.70 -4.94
C ALA A 166 -21.61 -16.03 -5.78
N ASP A 167 -21.51 -15.46 -6.97
CA ASP A 167 -20.33 -15.60 -7.83
C ASP A 167 -19.36 -14.45 -7.56
N LEU A 168 -18.30 -14.74 -6.80
CA LEU A 168 -17.29 -13.76 -6.41
C LEU A 168 -16.12 -13.80 -7.37
N THR A 169 -15.70 -12.62 -7.86
CA THR A 169 -14.37 -12.48 -8.46
C THR A 169 -13.28 -12.74 -7.43
N GLY A 170 -12.09 -13.16 -7.85
CA GLY A 170 -10.96 -13.41 -6.95
C GLY A 170 -10.56 -12.15 -6.16
N ALA A 171 -10.83 -10.96 -6.69
CA ALA A 171 -10.70 -9.70 -5.97
C ALA A 171 -11.72 -9.57 -4.83
N GLN A 172 -13.00 -9.87 -5.08
CA GLN A 172 -14.04 -9.88 -4.05
C GLN A 172 -13.78 -10.95 -2.99
N GLY A 173 -13.44 -12.18 -3.41
CA GLY A 173 -13.09 -13.27 -2.48
C GLY A 173 -11.92 -12.92 -1.57
N ARG A 174 -10.84 -12.36 -2.13
CA ARG A 174 -9.71 -11.84 -1.34
C ARG A 174 -10.11 -10.68 -0.43
N GLY A 175 -11.01 -9.80 -0.86
CA GLY A 175 -11.57 -8.72 -0.05
C GLY A 175 -12.35 -9.23 1.17
N LEU A 176 -13.20 -10.25 0.98
CA LEU A 176 -13.91 -10.92 2.08
C LEU A 176 -12.95 -11.62 3.04
N LEU A 177 -11.98 -12.38 2.52
CA LEU A 177 -10.95 -13.05 3.32
C LEU A 177 -10.15 -12.06 4.17
N ALA A 178 -9.80 -10.92 3.58
CA ALA A 178 -9.11 -9.84 4.27
C ALA A 178 -9.98 -9.23 5.38
N MET A 179 -11.24 -8.92 5.08
CA MET A 179 -12.17 -8.36 6.07
C MET A 179 -12.44 -9.33 7.22
N ALA A 180 -12.62 -10.62 6.92
CA ALA A 180 -12.76 -11.65 7.93
C ALA A 180 -11.54 -11.68 8.85
N SER A 181 -10.32 -11.56 8.30
CA SER A 181 -9.08 -11.57 9.09
C SER A 181 -8.98 -10.36 10.03
N ILE A 182 -9.42 -9.18 9.60
CA ILE A 182 -9.47 -7.97 10.45
C ILE A 182 -10.47 -8.16 11.58
N ILE A 183 -11.66 -8.67 11.25
CA ILE A 183 -12.75 -8.84 12.19
C ILE A 183 -12.40 -9.89 13.25
N SER A 184 -11.80 -11.03 12.86
CA SER A 184 -11.34 -12.07 13.79
C SER A 184 -10.32 -11.61 14.86
N THR A 185 -9.74 -10.40 14.75
CA THR A 185 -8.89 -9.84 15.82
C THR A 185 -9.67 -9.22 16.98
N ASP A 186 -10.98 -9.02 16.82
CA ASP A 186 -11.84 -8.43 17.84
C ASP A 186 -12.25 -9.46 18.89
N ALA A 187 -11.77 -9.28 20.13
CA ALA A 187 -12.12 -10.13 21.25
C ALA A 187 -13.61 -10.06 21.64
N ALA A 188 -14.35 -9.04 21.16
CA ALA A 188 -15.77 -8.88 21.46
C ALA A 188 -16.70 -9.74 20.58
N ILE A 189 -16.17 -10.53 19.64
CA ILE A 189 -16.98 -11.37 18.75
C ILE A 189 -17.48 -12.61 19.50
N PRO A 190 -18.79 -12.90 19.46
CA PRO A 190 -19.34 -14.14 20.00
C PRO A 190 -18.65 -15.37 19.39
N ALA A 191 -18.25 -16.34 20.23
CA ALA A 191 -17.51 -17.55 19.81
C ALA A 191 -18.15 -18.29 18.62
N SER A 192 -19.48 -18.29 18.57
CA SER A 192 -20.21 -18.95 17.50
C SER A 192 -20.09 -18.21 16.15
N ILE A 193 -19.94 -16.87 16.14
CA ILE A 193 -19.64 -16.08 14.93
C ILE A 193 -18.17 -16.29 14.54
N GLN A 194 -17.28 -16.36 15.53
CA GLN A 194 -15.86 -16.64 15.31
C GLN A 194 -15.65 -17.96 14.57
N GLU A 195 -16.33 -19.04 14.99
CA GLU A 195 -16.27 -20.34 14.31
C GLU A 195 -16.70 -20.25 12.84
N SER A 196 -17.78 -19.52 12.54
CA SER A 196 -18.23 -19.31 11.16
C SER A 196 -17.26 -18.47 10.33
N LEU A 197 -16.61 -17.47 10.93
CA LEU A 197 -15.56 -16.68 10.28
C LEU A 197 -14.34 -17.54 9.96
N ASP A 198 -13.89 -18.36 10.91
CA ASP A 198 -12.69 -19.19 10.75
C ASP A 198 -12.89 -20.27 9.68
N ARG A 199 -14.07 -20.91 9.66
CA ARG A 199 -14.46 -21.86 8.60
C ARG A 199 -14.48 -21.18 7.22
N LEU A 200 -15.20 -20.06 7.09
CA LEU A 200 -15.27 -19.30 5.84
C LEU A 200 -13.88 -18.83 5.36
N GLN A 201 -13.00 -18.42 6.27
CA GLN A 201 -11.62 -18.04 5.92
C GLN A 201 -10.82 -19.22 5.38
N ALA A 202 -10.94 -20.40 5.98
CA ALA A 202 -10.26 -21.60 5.52
C ALA A 202 -10.72 -21.97 4.10
N ASP A 203 -12.04 -21.99 3.88
CA ASP A 203 -12.64 -22.37 2.60
C ASP A 203 -12.30 -21.35 1.49
N LEU A 204 -12.42 -20.04 1.77
CA LEU A 204 -12.03 -18.99 0.83
C LEU A 204 -10.55 -19.07 0.48
N ARG A 205 -9.68 -19.32 1.47
CA ARG A 205 -8.23 -19.43 1.23
C ARG A 205 -7.92 -20.66 0.37
N ALA A 206 -8.54 -21.80 0.64
CA ALA A 206 -8.40 -22.99 -0.18
C ALA A 206 -8.84 -22.72 -1.64
N ALA A 207 -10.06 -22.19 -1.82
CA ALA A 207 -10.61 -21.90 -3.15
C ALA A 207 -9.79 -20.87 -3.95
N LEU A 208 -9.28 -19.83 -3.28
CA LEU A 208 -8.45 -18.79 -3.94
C LEU A 208 -7.05 -19.30 -4.30
N ASN A 209 -6.55 -20.35 -3.64
CA ASN A 209 -5.25 -20.95 -3.93
C ASN A 209 -5.33 -22.06 -5.01
N THR A 210 -6.48 -22.73 -5.14
CA THR A 210 -6.69 -23.80 -6.15
C THR A 210 -7.06 -23.24 -7.53
N GLY A 211 -7.67 -22.05 -7.59
CA GLY A 211 -8.38 -21.53 -8.76
C GLY A 211 -7.57 -21.06 -9.98
N SER A 212 -6.26 -21.28 -10.07
CA SER A 212 -5.45 -20.68 -11.14
C SER A 212 -5.01 -21.65 -12.25
N GLY A 213 -5.28 -22.97 -12.14
CA GLY A 213 -4.58 -23.96 -12.99
C GLY A 213 -5.42 -25.00 -13.75
N SER A 214 -6.54 -25.50 -13.23
CA SER A 214 -7.08 -26.79 -13.70
C SER A 214 -8.10 -26.72 -14.84
N GLY A 215 -8.61 -25.55 -15.25
CA GLY A 215 -9.63 -25.46 -16.30
C GLY A 215 -10.99 -26.06 -15.95
N GLU A 216 -11.11 -26.71 -14.79
CA GLU A 216 -12.39 -27.01 -14.13
C GLU A 216 -13.02 -25.70 -13.64
N GLY A 217 -14.35 -25.64 -13.60
CA GLY A 217 -15.12 -24.43 -13.34
C GLY A 217 -14.86 -23.75 -11.99
N PRO A 218 -15.68 -22.75 -11.61
CA PRO A 218 -15.49 -22.02 -10.36
C PRO A 218 -15.50 -22.97 -9.16
N THR A 219 -14.56 -22.81 -8.24
CA THR A 219 -14.56 -23.57 -6.98
C THR A 219 -15.81 -23.23 -6.19
N VAL A 220 -16.61 -24.24 -5.86
CA VAL A 220 -17.86 -24.10 -5.11
C VAL A 220 -17.59 -24.29 -3.62
N ILE A 221 -17.97 -23.31 -2.81
CA ILE A 221 -17.95 -23.38 -1.35
C ILE A 221 -19.41 -23.44 -0.88
N GLU A 222 -19.78 -24.49 -0.17
CA GLU A 222 -21.08 -24.59 0.48
C GLU A 222 -21.10 -23.78 1.77
N VAL A 223 -22.14 -22.96 1.95
CA VAL A 223 -22.28 -22.04 3.08
C VAL A 223 -23.65 -22.26 3.71
N ASP A 224 -23.68 -22.56 5.01
CA ASP A 224 -24.94 -22.65 5.76
C ASP A 224 -25.63 -21.27 5.92
N GLU A 225 -26.86 -21.23 6.42
CA GLU A 225 -27.60 -19.95 6.61
C GLU A 225 -26.91 -18.96 7.55
N ARG A 226 -26.04 -19.46 8.44
CA ARG A 226 -25.27 -18.62 9.34
C ARG A 226 -24.08 -18.00 8.61
N GLY A 227 -23.34 -18.79 7.85
CA GLY A 227 -22.27 -18.35 6.98
C GLY A 227 -22.77 -17.37 5.92
N LYS A 228 -23.99 -17.56 5.40
CA LYS A 228 -24.66 -16.61 4.50
C LYS A 228 -24.73 -15.21 5.11
N ARG A 229 -25.21 -15.11 6.36
CA ARG A 229 -25.27 -13.84 7.11
C ARG A 229 -23.88 -13.27 7.39
N VAL A 230 -22.89 -14.12 7.65
CA VAL A 230 -21.49 -13.69 7.83
C VAL A 230 -20.94 -13.09 6.53
N VAL A 231 -21.16 -13.73 5.38
CA VAL A 231 -20.73 -13.23 4.07
C VAL A 231 -21.38 -11.88 3.76
N ASP A 232 -22.70 -11.73 3.95
CA ASP A 232 -23.38 -10.44 3.75
C ASP A 232 -22.79 -9.35 4.66
N PHE A 233 -22.54 -9.69 5.93
CA PHE A 233 -21.92 -8.77 6.88
C PHE A 233 -20.51 -8.36 6.46
N LEU A 234 -19.67 -9.31 6.06
CA LEU A 234 -18.31 -9.05 5.56
C LEU A 234 -18.35 -8.19 4.29
N HIS A 235 -19.26 -8.48 3.38
CA HIS A 235 -19.44 -7.71 2.15
C HIS A 235 -19.81 -6.25 2.45
N ARG A 236 -20.77 -6.02 3.35
CA ARG A 236 -21.14 -4.66 3.79
C ARG A 236 -19.97 -3.92 4.43
N GLN A 237 -19.16 -4.60 5.26
CA GLN A 237 -17.94 -4.00 5.82
C GLN A 237 -16.92 -3.63 4.74
N VAL A 238 -16.74 -4.47 3.72
CA VAL A 238 -15.89 -4.16 2.55
C VAL A 238 -16.40 -2.91 1.84
N LEU A 239 -17.69 -2.84 1.53
CA LEU A 239 -18.30 -1.68 0.85
C LEU A 239 -18.22 -0.40 1.67
N ALA A 240 -18.49 -0.47 2.98
CA ALA A 240 -18.37 0.66 3.88
C ALA A 240 -16.95 1.23 3.85
N ARG A 241 -15.92 0.39 4.00
CA ARG A 241 -14.52 0.84 3.98
C ARG A 241 -14.06 1.35 2.62
N GLN A 242 -14.60 0.84 1.51
CA GLN A 242 -14.30 1.36 0.17
C GLN A 242 -14.74 2.81 -0.03
N LYS A 243 -15.86 3.23 0.60
CA LYS A 243 -16.38 4.59 0.50
C LYS A 243 -15.70 5.59 1.44
N LEU A 244 -14.90 5.12 2.39
CA LEU A 244 -14.38 5.94 3.48
C LEU A 244 -12.89 6.26 3.29
N PRO A 245 -12.43 7.45 3.72
CA PRO A 245 -11.02 7.77 3.72
C PRO A 245 -10.26 6.89 4.71
N GLU A 246 -9.34 6.10 4.19
CA GLU A 246 -8.57 5.14 4.97
C GLU A 246 -7.29 5.73 5.51
N ARG A 247 -6.94 5.29 6.71
CA ARG A 247 -5.68 5.60 7.38
C ARG A 247 -5.11 4.32 7.96
N GLU A 248 -3.80 4.31 8.16
CA GLU A 248 -3.12 3.26 8.92
C GLU A 248 -2.61 3.89 10.20
N ILE A 249 -2.83 3.25 11.34
CA ILE A 249 -2.18 3.64 12.59
C ILE A 249 -1.02 2.70 12.80
N ARG A 250 0.17 3.28 12.82
CA ARG A 250 1.43 2.60 13.06
C ARG A 250 1.86 2.85 14.49
N ARG A 251 1.78 1.83 15.33
CA ARG A 251 2.19 1.88 16.74
C ARG A 251 3.56 1.20 16.87
N CYS A 252 4.56 1.95 17.33
CA CYS A 252 5.87 1.37 17.61
C CYS A 252 5.74 0.33 18.74
N ARG A 253 6.26 -0.88 18.54
CA ARG A 253 6.20 -1.94 19.57
C ARG A 253 7.14 -1.66 20.74
N ASP A 254 8.19 -0.88 20.51
CA ASP A 254 9.22 -0.60 21.53
C ASP A 254 8.80 0.52 22.49
N CYS A 255 8.32 1.65 21.97
CA CYS A 255 7.96 2.81 22.80
C CYS A 255 6.45 3.15 22.81
N GLY A 256 5.63 2.41 22.06
CA GLY A 256 4.18 2.62 22.00
C GLY A 256 3.72 3.84 21.21
N GLN A 257 4.62 4.66 20.66
CA GLN A 257 4.28 5.86 19.90
C GLN A 257 3.40 5.51 18.69
N GLU A 258 2.23 6.14 18.59
CA GLU A 258 1.35 6.01 17.44
C GLU A 258 1.59 7.13 16.43
N LYS A 259 1.51 6.78 15.15
CA LYS A 259 1.50 7.74 14.04
C LYS A 259 0.47 7.32 13.00
N ILE A 260 -0.30 8.28 12.52
CA ILE A 260 -1.33 8.08 11.51
C ILE A 260 -0.69 8.28 10.14
N PHE A 261 -0.87 7.30 9.26
CA PHE A 261 -0.36 7.31 7.89
C PHE A 261 -1.51 7.30 6.89
N ASN A 262 -1.30 7.98 5.77
CA ASN A 262 -2.19 7.90 4.62
C ASN A 262 -1.56 6.98 3.57
N PRO A 263 -2.04 5.73 3.42
CA PRO A 263 -1.44 4.76 2.50
C PRO A 263 -1.53 5.21 1.03
N GLN A 264 -2.48 6.08 0.68
CA GLN A 264 -2.58 6.60 -0.68
C GLN A 264 -1.44 7.56 -1.02
N ILE A 265 -0.96 8.35 -0.04
CA ILE A 265 0.17 9.25 -0.24
C ILE A 265 1.46 8.46 -0.45
N GLU A 266 1.69 7.40 0.34
CA GLU A 266 2.88 6.55 0.18
C GLU A 266 2.89 5.82 -1.17
N LYS A 267 1.73 5.28 -1.59
CA LYS A 267 1.58 4.65 -2.91
C LYS A 267 1.82 5.66 -4.04
N GLY A 268 1.25 6.85 -3.92
CA GLY A 268 1.44 7.92 -4.89
C GLY A 268 2.90 8.43 -4.95
N ALA A 269 3.58 8.53 -3.82
CA ALA A 269 4.99 8.91 -3.76
C ALA A 269 5.89 7.86 -4.42
N GLY A 270 5.64 6.56 -4.16
CA GLY A 270 6.36 5.47 -4.81
C GLY A 270 6.10 5.42 -6.32
N GLN A 271 4.86 5.60 -6.76
CA GLN A 271 4.51 5.67 -8.18
C GLN A 271 5.14 6.88 -8.88
N ARG A 272 5.18 8.06 -8.24
CA ARG A 272 5.86 9.24 -8.79
C ARG A 272 7.38 9.07 -8.83
N ALA A 273 7.98 8.44 -7.83
CA ALA A 273 9.40 8.09 -7.87
C ALA A 273 9.72 7.12 -9.02
N MET A 274 8.82 6.16 -9.28
CA MET A 274 8.94 5.22 -10.40
C MET A 274 8.73 5.89 -11.76
N LEU A 275 7.74 6.78 -11.89
CA LEU A 275 7.46 7.54 -13.10
C LEU A 275 8.46 8.68 -13.36
N GLY A 276 9.20 9.13 -12.34
CA GLY A 276 10.30 10.10 -12.50
C GLY A 276 11.47 9.56 -13.32
N VAL A 277 11.56 8.23 -13.53
CA VAL A 277 12.61 7.57 -14.33
C VAL A 277 12.13 7.24 -15.75
N ALA A 278 10.82 7.31 -16.02
CA ALA A 278 10.25 7.02 -17.35
C ALA A 278 9.26 8.12 -17.73
N GLY A 279 9.65 8.97 -18.69
CA GLY A 279 8.92 10.16 -19.12
C GLY A 279 7.41 9.96 -19.31
N ALA A 280 6.68 10.94 -18.79
CA ALA A 280 5.30 11.36 -19.07
C ALA A 280 4.46 10.53 -20.06
N ALA A 281 3.38 9.91 -19.55
CA ALA A 281 2.00 9.97 -20.07
C ALA A 281 1.23 8.71 -19.65
N ALA A 282 0.58 8.74 -18.49
CA ALA A 282 -0.48 7.77 -18.18
C ALA A 282 -1.58 8.46 -17.38
N THR A 283 -2.68 8.75 -18.06
CA THR A 283 -3.94 9.26 -17.51
C THR A 283 -4.50 8.23 -16.53
N VAL A 284 -4.71 8.64 -15.27
CA VAL A 284 -5.33 7.81 -14.22
C VAL A 284 -6.82 7.70 -14.51
N ALA A 285 -7.21 6.65 -15.23
CA ALA A 285 -8.61 6.23 -15.30
C ALA A 285 -9.02 5.65 -13.93
N TYR A 286 -10.08 6.22 -13.35
CA TYR A 286 -10.70 5.80 -12.10
C TYR A 286 -11.26 4.37 -12.29
N ASN A 287 -10.50 3.36 -11.88
CA ASN A 287 -10.80 1.96 -12.19
C ASN A 287 -11.59 1.31 -11.02
N PRO A 288 -12.75 0.68 -11.24
CA PRO A 288 -13.62 0.09 -10.21
C PRO A 288 -13.07 -1.12 -9.42
N PHE A 289 -11.76 -1.38 -9.40
CA PHE A 289 -11.14 -2.50 -8.67
C PHE A 289 -10.93 -2.23 -7.17
N ALA A 290 -11.92 -1.65 -6.49
CA ALA A 290 -11.86 -1.28 -5.07
C ALA A 290 -11.88 -2.48 -4.09
N ALA A 291 -12.15 -3.71 -4.54
CA ALA A 291 -12.01 -4.91 -3.72
C ALA A 291 -10.54 -5.37 -3.59
N VAL A 292 -9.72 -5.13 -4.63
CA VAL A 292 -8.28 -5.45 -4.64
C VAL A 292 -7.53 -4.61 -3.60
N SER A 293 -8.02 -3.41 -3.29
CA SER A 293 -7.36 -2.52 -2.35
C SER A 293 -7.42 -3.08 -0.92
N VAL A 294 -8.54 -3.64 -0.43
CA VAL A 294 -8.60 -4.24 0.93
C VAL A 294 -7.62 -5.40 1.09
N ALA A 295 -7.58 -6.33 0.14
CA ALA A 295 -6.66 -7.47 0.20
C ALA A 295 -5.19 -7.08 0.01
N GLY A 296 -4.92 -6.22 -0.97
CA GLY A 296 -3.59 -5.66 -1.18
C GLY A 296 -3.13 -4.78 -0.01
N ARG A 297 -4.05 -4.21 0.77
CA ARG A 297 -3.76 -3.47 2.01
C ARG A 297 -3.28 -4.40 3.12
N ILE A 298 -3.89 -5.57 3.34
CA ILE A 298 -3.41 -6.51 4.37
C ILE A 298 -2.04 -7.09 4.03
N ALA A 299 -1.82 -7.46 2.76
CA ALA A 299 -0.49 -7.85 2.31
C ALA A 299 0.53 -6.69 2.44
N GLY A 300 0.11 -5.46 2.12
CA GLY A 300 0.91 -4.25 2.26
C GLY A 300 1.25 -3.89 3.71
N MET A 301 0.35 -4.12 4.68
CA MET A 301 0.61 -3.89 6.11
C MET A 301 1.79 -4.73 6.63
N ARG A 302 2.03 -5.92 6.05
CA ARG A 302 3.20 -6.75 6.40
C ARG A 302 4.50 -6.19 5.80
N ALA A 303 4.45 -5.70 4.56
CA ALA A 303 5.61 -5.09 3.91
C ALA A 303 5.96 -3.69 4.47
N ALA A 304 4.97 -2.96 5.01
CA ALA A 304 5.12 -1.62 5.56
C ALA A 304 6.04 -1.55 6.80
N GLY A 305 6.24 -2.69 7.49
CA GLY A 305 7.18 -2.77 8.62
C GLY A 305 8.61 -2.39 8.24
N SER A 306 9.03 -2.66 7.00
CA SER A 306 10.40 -2.41 6.53
C SER A 306 10.81 -0.93 6.44
N ARG A 307 9.85 0.00 6.44
CA ARG A 307 10.13 1.45 6.25
C ARG A 307 9.66 2.35 7.38
N PHE A 308 9.05 1.80 8.42
CA PHE A 308 8.69 2.59 9.58
C PHE A 308 9.90 2.71 10.51
N THR A 309 10.38 3.93 10.71
CA THR A 309 11.31 4.26 11.79
C THR A 309 10.55 5.09 12.81
N CYS A 310 10.46 4.59 14.05
CA CYS A 310 9.80 5.33 15.11
C CYS A 310 10.52 6.66 15.35
N PRO A 311 9.81 7.81 15.33
CA PRO A 311 10.46 9.12 15.54
C PRO A 311 10.96 9.30 16.98
N ARG A 312 10.50 8.48 17.93
CA ARG A 312 10.87 8.59 19.35
C ARG A 312 12.07 7.73 19.71
N CYS A 313 12.05 6.44 19.38
CA CYS A 313 13.08 5.48 19.80
C CYS A 313 13.87 4.85 18.65
N GLN A 314 13.61 5.26 17.39
CA GLN A 314 14.22 4.69 16.18
C GLN A 314 13.95 3.19 15.95
N GLY A 315 13.10 2.56 16.77
CA GLY A 315 12.64 1.19 16.57
C GLY A 315 11.93 1.00 15.23
N THR A 316 12.17 -0.16 14.61
CA THR A 316 11.59 -0.54 13.31
C THR A 316 10.39 -1.49 13.46
N HIS A 317 10.16 -2.01 14.67
CA HIS A 317 9.02 -2.87 14.94
C HIS A 317 7.74 -2.05 15.09
N VAL A 318 6.78 -2.32 14.22
CA VAL A 318 5.52 -1.59 14.16
C VAL A 318 4.34 -2.55 14.13
N GLU A 319 3.34 -2.24 14.93
CA GLU A 319 2.00 -2.79 14.83
C GLU A 319 1.17 -1.87 13.94
N VAL A 320 0.58 -2.43 12.88
CA VAL A 320 -0.24 -1.67 11.93
C VAL A 320 -1.71 -2.01 12.16
N THR A 321 -2.49 -1.01 12.52
CA THR A 321 -3.95 -1.12 12.70
C THR A 321 -4.66 -0.33 11.59
N PRO A 322 -5.58 -0.93 10.83
CA PRO A 322 -6.39 -0.18 9.88
C PRO A 322 -7.30 0.78 10.63
N ALA A 323 -7.38 2.03 10.16
CA ALA A 323 -8.24 3.04 10.74
C ALA A 323 -9.04 3.78 9.68
N THR A 324 -10.20 4.29 10.09
CA THR A 324 -11.12 5.00 9.20
C THR A 324 -11.50 6.33 9.84
N LEU A 325 -11.53 7.41 9.06
CA LEU A 325 -12.01 8.70 9.56
C LEU A 325 -13.53 8.76 9.41
N CYS A 326 -14.23 9.12 10.48
CA CYS A 326 -15.67 9.39 10.41
C CYS A 326 -15.93 10.59 9.49
N PRO A 327 -16.78 10.48 8.45
CA PRO A 327 -17.09 11.60 7.57
C PRO A 327 -17.75 12.78 8.29
N ARG A 328 -18.53 12.51 9.34
CA ARG A 328 -19.27 13.52 10.11
C ARG A 328 -18.38 14.28 11.09
N CYS A 329 -17.78 13.58 12.06
CA CYS A 329 -17.01 14.23 13.13
C CYS A 329 -15.49 14.19 12.94
N ARG A 330 -14.98 13.54 11.88
CA ARG A 330 -13.55 13.36 11.58
C ARG A 330 -12.76 12.59 12.65
N SER A 331 -13.43 12.00 13.64
CA SER A 331 -12.76 11.13 14.62
C SER A 331 -12.17 9.89 13.93
N ILE A 332 -11.00 9.45 14.40
CA ILE A 332 -10.35 8.24 13.92
C ILE A 332 -10.98 7.03 14.60
N ARG A 333 -11.39 6.06 13.78
CA ARG A 333 -12.03 4.81 14.18
C ARG A 333 -11.09 3.66 13.93
N LYS A 334 -10.66 3.00 15.01
CA LYS A 334 -9.74 1.84 14.98
C LYS A 334 -10.48 0.50 15.00
N GLU A 335 -11.81 0.54 15.12
CA GLU A 335 -12.60 -0.66 15.30
C GLU A 335 -12.53 -1.54 14.05
N PRO A 336 -12.37 -2.85 14.22
CA PRO A 336 -12.38 -3.78 13.10
C PRO A 336 -13.76 -3.87 12.45
N VAL A 337 -14.82 -3.69 13.24
CA VAL A 337 -16.21 -3.65 12.79
C VAL A 337 -16.75 -2.22 12.84
N LEU A 338 -17.10 -1.67 11.67
CA LEU A 338 -17.71 -0.35 11.57
C LEU A 338 -19.24 -0.48 11.54
N ARG A 339 -19.90 -0.05 12.63
CA ARG A 339 -21.39 0.05 12.70
C ARG A 339 -21.82 1.49 12.80
N ARG A 340 -21.52 2.13 13.94
CA ARG A 340 -21.75 3.54 14.20
C ARG A 340 -20.48 4.18 14.73
N CYS A 341 -20.33 5.49 14.52
CA CYS A 341 -19.32 6.26 15.21
C CYS A 341 -19.63 6.23 16.72
N THR A 342 -18.63 5.95 17.57
CA THR A 342 -18.76 6.03 19.03
C THR A 342 -18.08 7.27 19.60
N ALA A 343 -17.65 8.21 18.75
CA ALA A 343 -17.14 9.49 19.24
C ALA A 343 -18.28 10.23 19.94
N GLU A 344 -17.98 10.89 21.04
CA GLU A 344 -18.97 11.62 21.83
C GLU A 344 -19.74 12.62 20.94
N GLY A 345 -21.08 12.55 20.98
CA GLY A 345 -21.95 13.39 20.17
C GLY A 345 -22.03 13.05 18.67
N CYS A 346 -21.43 11.94 18.20
CA CYS A 346 -21.53 11.50 16.82
C CYS A 346 -22.27 10.16 16.70
N ASP A 347 -23.26 10.10 15.80
CA ASP A 347 -24.14 8.97 15.55
C ASP A 347 -24.00 8.38 14.12
N PHE A 348 -22.98 8.82 13.37
CA PHE A 348 -22.81 8.46 11.96
C PHE A 348 -22.83 6.93 11.76
N ASN A 349 -23.73 6.44 10.91
CA ASN A 349 -23.88 5.02 10.59
C ASN A 349 -22.97 4.66 9.40
N PHE A 350 -21.94 3.86 9.64
CA PHE A 350 -21.00 3.44 8.60
C PHE A 350 -21.61 2.49 7.56
N LEU A 351 -22.75 1.87 7.89
CA LEU A 351 -23.45 0.92 7.03
C LEU A 351 -24.57 1.55 6.21
N GLU A 352 -24.87 2.83 6.43
CA GLU A 352 -25.87 3.56 5.66
C GLU A 352 -25.53 3.53 4.16
N GLY A 353 -26.51 3.15 3.34
CA GLY A 353 -26.32 2.97 1.89
C GLY A 353 -25.51 1.74 1.49
N THR A 354 -25.33 0.76 2.38
CA THR A 354 -24.83 -0.61 2.06
C THR A 354 -25.88 -1.69 2.26
N GLU A 355 -27.08 -1.32 2.71
CA GLU A 355 -28.13 -2.24 3.16
C GLU A 355 -28.67 -3.12 2.02
N GLU A 356 -28.83 -2.55 0.83
CA GLU A 356 -29.32 -3.23 -0.37
C GLU A 356 -28.25 -4.08 -1.08
N ALA A 357 -26.97 -3.93 -0.71
CA ALA A 357 -25.88 -4.60 -1.39
C ALA A 357 -25.69 -6.04 -0.89
N THR A 358 -26.54 -6.95 -1.37
CA THR A 358 -26.33 -8.40 -1.21
C THR A 358 -25.44 -8.95 -2.34
N VAL A 359 -24.64 -9.97 -2.03
CA VAL A 359 -23.88 -10.73 -3.03
C VAL A 359 -24.66 -11.92 -3.58
N TRP A 360 -25.81 -12.23 -2.97
CA TRP A 360 -26.57 -13.43 -3.27
C TRP A 360 -27.55 -13.18 -4.41
N THR A 361 -27.47 -14.02 -5.43
CA THR A 361 -28.43 -14.14 -6.52
C THR A 361 -29.26 -15.40 -6.28
N PRO A 362 -30.59 -15.37 -6.47
CA PRO A 362 -31.38 -16.59 -6.51
C PRO A 362 -30.77 -17.58 -7.51
N LEU A 363 -30.67 -18.84 -7.12
CA LEU A 363 -30.40 -19.90 -8.08
C LEU A 363 -31.67 -19.98 -8.93
N GLU A 364 -31.65 -19.38 -10.12
CA GLU A 364 -32.70 -19.61 -11.10
C GLU A 364 -32.85 -21.13 -11.21
N ALA A 365 -34.07 -21.63 -10.98
CA ALA A 365 -34.38 -23.03 -11.22
C ALA A 365 -34.00 -23.26 -12.67
N THR A 366 -32.86 -23.90 -12.90
CA THR A 366 -32.46 -24.28 -14.23
C THR A 366 -33.57 -25.19 -14.72
N ASP A 367 -34.33 -24.74 -15.71
CA ASP A 367 -35.41 -25.49 -16.37
C ASP A 367 -34.91 -26.80 -17.03
N ASP A 368 -33.67 -27.22 -16.75
CA ASP A 368 -33.06 -28.49 -17.14
C ASP A 368 -33.72 -29.71 -16.49
N ASP A 369 -34.62 -29.52 -15.51
CA ASP A 369 -35.55 -30.55 -15.04
C ASP A 369 -36.86 -30.59 -15.86
N ALA A 370 -36.89 -29.94 -17.04
CA ALA A 370 -37.75 -30.34 -18.14
C ALA A 370 -37.37 -31.77 -18.57
N SER A 371 -37.84 -32.72 -17.76
CA SER A 371 -37.97 -34.12 -18.11
C SER A 371 -38.41 -34.19 -19.58
N PRO A 372 -37.73 -34.95 -20.45
CA PRO A 372 -38.15 -35.16 -21.82
C PRO A 372 -39.40 -36.06 -21.84
N SER A 373 -40.50 -35.57 -21.27
CA SER A 373 -41.83 -36.12 -21.46
C SER A 373 -42.37 -35.51 -22.75
N ASP A 374 -42.10 -36.23 -23.82
CA ASP A 374 -43.08 -36.49 -24.87
C ASP A 374 -43.70 -35.25 -25.53
N THR A 375 -43.02 -34.70 -26.54
CA THR A 375 -43.72 -33.88 -27.55
C THR A 375 -43.16 -34.17 -28.94
N LEU A 376 -43.43 -35.39 -29.41
CA LEU A 376 -43.63 -35.62 -30.84
C LEU A 376 -44.91 -34.88 -31.26
N SER A 377 -44.83 -33.57 -31.49
CA SER A 377 -45.92 -32.86 -32.17
C SER A 377 -45.41 -31.76 -33.08
N ARG A 378 -45.32 -32.15 -34.36
CA ARG A 378 -45.68 -31.38 -35.55
C ARG A 378 -44.89 -30.08 -35.78
N LYS A 379 -43.80 -30.22 -36.54
CA LYS A 379 -43.27 -29.17 -37.41
C LYS A 379 -44.38 -28.70 -38.37
N SER A 380 -44.82 -27.46 -38.20
CA SER A 380 -45.42 -26.67 -39.28
C SER A 380 -44.45 -25.54 -39.61
N TYR A 381 -43.82 -25.65 -40.78
CA TYR A 381 -43.07 -24.57 -41.41
C TYR A 381 -44.03 -23.45 -41.81
N SER A 382 -43.66 -22.21 -41.54
CA SER A 382 -44.22 -21.03 -42.20
C SER A 382 -43.05 -20.13 -42.61
N GLU A 383 -43.10 -19.70 -43.86
CA GLU A 383 -42.08 -18.98 -44.63
C GLU A 383 -41.66 -17.62 -44.06
N PRO A 384 -40.46 -17.12 -44.43
CA PRO A 384 -39.99 -15.79 -44.06
C PRO A 384 -40.51 -14.72 -45.03
N THR A 385 -41.20 -13.71 -44.51
CA THR A 385 -41.49 -12.46 -45.24
C THR A 385 -40.42 -11.42 -44.89
N ALA A 386 -39.69 -10.99 -45.92
CA ALA A 386 -38.79 -9.86 -45.91
C ALA A 386 -39.59 -8.55 -46.01
N ASP A 387 -39.27 -7.56 -45.17
CA ASP A 387 -39.15 -6.14 -45.53
C ASP A 387 -38.99 -5.32 -44.25
N GLN A 388 -37.88 -4.57 -44.13
CA GLN A 388 -37.94 -3.17 -43.71
C GLN A 388 -36.59 -2.44 -43.87
N PRO A 389 -36.62 -1.13 -44.19
CA PRO A 389 -35.50 -0.41 -44.80
C PRO A 389 -34.63 0.37 -43.80
N ALA A 390 -33.42 0.69 -44.27
CA ALA A 390 -32.44 1.53 -43.61
C ALA A 390 -32.88 3.01 -43.48
N PRO A 391 -32.57 3.71 -42.37
CA PRO A 391 -32.62 5.16 -42.33
C PRO A 391 -31.25 5.75 -42.67
N GLY A 392 -31.25 6.61 -43.70
CA GLY A 392 -30.14 7.50 -44.01
C GLY A 392 -30.05 8.66 -43.02
N ALA A 393 -28.82 9.09 -42.74
CA ALA A 393 -28.54 10.36 -42.10
C ALA A 393 -27.42 11.05 -42.87
N ALA A 394 -27.75 12.19 -43.48
CA ALA A 394 -26.83 13.11 -44.12
C ALA A 394 -27.04 14.52 -43.56
N SER A 395 -25.94 15.30 -43.58
CA SER A 395 -25.82 16.76 -43.45
C SER A 395 -25.50 17.31 -42.04
N PRO A 396 -24.97 18.55 -41.94
CA PRO A 396 -23.71 19.00 -42.52
C PRO A 396 -22.82 19.75 -41.50
N VAL A 397 -21.57 19.99 -41.88
CA VAL A 397 -20.59 20.82 -41.15
C VAL A 397 -20.92 22.30 -41.35
N THR A 398 -21.12 23.05 -40.27
CA THR A 398 -21.13 24.52 -40.28
C THR A 398 -20.07 25.02 -39.30
N ALA A 399 -19.03 25.63 -39.85
CA ALA A 399 -17.98 26.31 -39.10
C ALA A 399 -18.37 27.78 -38.96
N GLU A 400 -18.65 28.23 -37.73
CA GLU A 400 -18.76 29.66 -37.41
C GLU A 400 -17.53 30.15 -36.65
N ARG A 401 -16.98 31.21 -37.22
CA ARG A 401 -15.82 31.99 -36.83
C ARG A 401 -16.21 32.92 -35.68
N THR A 402 -15.72 32.66 -34.46
CA THR A 402 -15.94 33.54 -33.31
C THR A 402 -14.86 34.64 -33.23
N THR A 403 -15.33 35.89 -33.27
CA THR A 403 -14.61 37.12 -33.03
C THR A 403 -14.26 37.29 -31.54
N ARG A 404 -13.10 37.93 -31.29
CA ARG A 404 -12.45 38.14 -29.99
C ARG A 404 -13.00 39.40 -29.29
N PRO A 405 -13.52 39.35 -28.04
CA PRO A 405 -13.75 40.53 -27.23
C PRO A 405 -12.60 40.80 -26.25
N GLY A 406 -12.44 42.07 -25.88
CA GLY A 406 -11.29 42.64 -25.17
C GLY A 406 -11.10 42.21 -23.71
N SER A 407 -9.84 42.32 -23.26
CA SER A 407 -9.37 42.01 -21.91
C SER A 407 -10.02 42.89 -20.84
N THR A 408 -11.04 42.36 -20.17
CA THR A 408 -11.35 42.73 -18.78
C THR A 408 -10.40 41.98 -17.85
N ARG A 409 -9.67 42.73 -17.02
CA ARG A 409 -8.73 42.22 -16.01
C ARG A 409 -9.51 41.32 -15.04
N SER A 410 -9.37 40.01 -15.20
CA SER A 410 -10.07 39.01 -14.38
C SER A 410 -9.41 38.98 -13.00
N ASP A 411 -10.21 39.00 -11.94
CA ASP A 411 -9.75 38.56 -10.63
C ASP A 411 -9.17 37.15 -10.77
N PRO A 412 -8.01 36.85 -10.15
CA PRO A 412 -7.38 35.56 -10.32
C PRO A 412 -8.23 34.46 -9.68
N ALA A 413 -8.16 33.25 -10.25
CA ALA A 413 -8.89 32.10 -9.75
C ALA A 413 -8.58 31.82 -8.26
N PRO A 414 -9.51 31.20 -7.50
CA PRO A 414 -9.27 30.80 -6.12
C PRO A 414 -7.95 30.04 -5.95
N GLY A 415 -7.15 30.43 -4.95
CA GLY A 415 -5.82 29.84 -4.68
C GLY A 415 -4.63 30.65 -5.16
N TRP A 416 -4.82 31.74 -5.92
CA TRP A 416 -3.75 32.65 -6.32
C TRP A 416 -3.69 33.90 -5.43
N TYR A 417 -2.53 34.19 -4.87
CA TYR A 417 -2.30 35.35 -3.98
C TYR A 417 -1.08 36.16 -4.48
N PRO A 418 -0.94 37.45 -4.13
CA PRO A 418 0.26 38.21 -4.47
C PRO A 418 1.53 37.49 -3.99
N ASP A 419 2.57 37.42 -4.83
CA ASP A 419 3.80 36.69 -4.49
C ASP A 419 4.48 37.34 -3.26
N PRO A 420 4.65 36.65 -2.13
CA PRO A 420 5.29 37.21 -0.93
C PRO A 420 6.74 37.64 -1.17
N ALA A 421 7.41 37.00 -2.14
CA ALA A 421 8.78 37.35 -2.50
C ALA A 421 8.83 38.57 -3.45
N GLY A 422 7.69 39.06 -3.94
CA GLY A 422 7.58 40.19 -4.85
C GLY A 422 8.21 39.96 -6.24
N ARG A 423 8.55 38.71 -6.58
CA ARG A 423 9.22 38.38 -7.85
C ARG A 423 8.23 38.19 -9.01
N HIS A 424 7.01 37.76 -8.68
CA HIS A 424 5.92 37.52 -9.62
C HIS A 424 4.66 38.28 -9.21
N GLY A 425 3.72 38.45 -10.13
CA GLY A 425 2.43 39.08 -9.85
C GLY A 425 1.60 38.26 -8.86
N TRP A 426 1.59 36.94 -9.02
CA TRP A 426 0.83 36.01 -8.18
C TRP A 426 1.58 34.71 -7.95
N ARG A 427 1.35 34.06 -6.80
CA ARG A 427 1.84 32.73 -6.44
C ARG A 427 0.68 31.89 -5.91
N TYR A 428 0.64 30.62 -6.29
CA TYR A 428 -0.43 29.72 -5.88
C TYR A 428 -0.17 29.17 -4.47
N TYR A 429 -1.18 29.24 -3.60
CA TYR A 429 -1.14 28.79 -2.21
C TYR A 429 -2.21 27.71 -1.96
N ASP A 430 -1.78 26.55 -1.47
CA ASP A 430 -2.66 25.45 -1.08
C ASP A 430 -2.50 25.10 0.42
N ALA A 431 -1.65 24.12 0.75
CA ALA A 431 -1.18 23.84 2.10
C ALA A 431 0.16 24.55 2.39
N GLY A 432 0.68 25.30 1.42
CA GLY A 432 1.87 26.16 1.51
C GLY A 432 2.10 26.91 0.19
N TRP A 433 3.13 27.77 0.13
CA TRP A 433 3.50 28.45 -1.12
C TRP A 433 4.05 27.45 -2.13
N SER A 434 3.35 27.27 -3.26
CA SER A 434 3.80 26.38 -4.32
C SER A 434 4.79 27.07 -5.27
N TRP A 435 5.37 26.29 -6.18
CA TRP A 435 6.28 26.79 -7.21
C TRP A 435 5.53 27.38 -8.40
N HIS A 436 4.19 27.32 -8.42
CA HIS A 436 3.39 27.90 -9.49
C HIS A 436 3.24 29.40 -9.26
N VAL A 437 3.65 30.17 -10.26
CA VAL A 437 3.58 31.63 -10.28
C VAL A 437 2.80 32.09 -11.50
N ALA A 438 2.22 33.27 -11.47
CA ALA A 438 1.51 33.84 -12.60
C ALA A 438 1.88 35.31 -12.80
N ASP A 439 2.30 35.62 -14.03
CA ASP A 439 2.64 36.97 -14.48
C ASP A 439 1.83 37.31 -15.71
N GLN A 440 1.19 38.49 -15.72
CA GLN A 440 0.43 38.99 -16.87
C GLN A 440 -0.58 37.97 -17.43
N GLY A 441 -1.21 37.19 -16.54
CA GLY A 441 -2.19 36.16 -16.91
C GLY A 441 -1.59 34.84 -17.45
N ARG A 442 -0.28 34.64 -17.37
CA ARG A 442 0.40 33.38 -17.74
C ARG A 442 0.94 32.68 -16.50
N THR A 443 0.54 31.43 -16.29
CA THR A 443 1.06 30.57 -15.23
C THR A 443 2.37 29.91 -15.66
N THR A 444 3.41 30.00 -14.83
CA THR A 444 4.71 29.33 -15.02
C THR A 444 5.14 28.65 -13.71
N VAL A 445 6.29 27.96 -13.73
CA VAL A 445 6.88 27.34 -12.54
C VAL A 445 8.19 28.07 -12.22
N ASP A 446 8.25 28.69 -11.04
CA ASP A 446 9.42 29.38 -10.52
C ASP A 446 10.47 28.34 -10.09
N ARG A 447 11.51 28.16 -10.92
CA ARG A 447 12.57 27.15 -10.72
C ARG A 447 13.65 27.57 -9.74
N LEU A 448 13.60 28.79 -9.19
CA LEU A 448 14.58 29.23 -8.21
C LEU A 448 14.12 28.83 -6.81
N THR A 449 14.74 27.78 -6.28
CA THR A 449 14.67 27.41 -4.86
C THR A 449 14.93 28.65 -4.01
N LEU A 450 14.04 28.97 -3.09
CA LEU A 450 14.26 29.98 -2.06
C LEU A 450 15.42 29.52 -1.17
N SER A 451 16.65 29.89 -1.56
CA SER A 451 17.83 29.86 -0.70
C SER A 451 18.40 31.27 -0.69
N ALA A 452 17.94 32.08 0.26
CA ALA A 452 18.52 33.38 0.54
C ALA A 452 19.66 33.17 1.54
N ALA A 453 20.89 33.00 1.04
CA ALA A 453 22.08 33.18 1.86
C ALA A 453 22.30 34.69 2.08
N PRO A 454 22.60 35.15 3.31
CA PRO A 454 22.94 36.55 3.55
C PRO A 454 24.32 36.89 2.97
N PRO A 455 24.58 38.14 2.57
CA PRO A 455 25.89 38.58 2.12
C PRO A 455 26.89 38.56 3.29
N SER A 456 28.00 37.85 3.11
CA SER A 456 29.16 37.85 3.99
C SER A 456 29.82 39.23 3.97
N GLY A 457 29.71 39.96 5.08
CA GLY A 457 30.51 41.16 5.35
C GLY A 457 31.64 40.80 6.31
N ASP A 458 32.87 40.88 5.84
CA ASP A 458 34.09 40.84 6.64
C ASP A 458 34.16 42.05 7.59
N ALA A 459 34.42 41.81 8.89
CA ALA A 459 35.07 42.78 9.78
C ALA A 459 35.57 42.13 11.09
N GLN A 460 36.88 41.87 11.10
CA GLN A 460 37.85 42.17 12.18
C GLN A 460 37.52 41.82 13.65
N THR A 461 38.20 40.78 14.11
CA THR A 461 38.61 40.55 15.50
C THR A 461 39.55 41.66 15.99
N PRO A 462 39.38 42.15 17.25
CA PRO A 462 40.54 42.19 18.12
C PRO A 462 40.29 41.61 19.52
N SER A 463 41.36 40.94 19.96
CA SER A 463 41.75 40.50 21.30
C SER A 463 41.37 41.46 22.44
N GLN A 464 40.84 40.93 23.55
CA GLN A 464 41.57 40.81 24.84
C GLN A 464 40.66 40.29 25.97
N ALA A 465 41.24 39.41 26.78
CA ALA A 465 40.71 38.96 28.05
C ALA A 465 41.41 39.69 29.20
N ALA A 466 40.68 39.79 30.32
CA ALA A 466 41.09 39.85 31.73
C ALA A 466 40.74 41.14 32.49
N GLY A 467 40.14 40.96 33.67
CA GLY A 467 40.24 41.91 34.79
C GLY A 467 38.93 42.25 35.50
N ALA A 468 38.74 41.68 36.69
CA ALA A 468 37.67 41.96 37.65
C ALA A 468 37.87 43.30 38.40
N HIS A 469 36.79 43.90 38.92
CA HIS A 469 36.57 44.30 40.34
C HIS A 469 35.31 45.16 40.53
N ALA A 470 34.79 45.14 41.76
CA ALA A 470 33.47 45.57 42.21
C ALA A 470 33.35 47.06 42.61
N ALA A 471 32.12 47.59 42.64
CA ALA A 471 31.43 48.22 43.80
C ALA A 471 30.41 49.32 43.44
N ALA A 472 29.21 49.18 44.04
CA ALA A 472 28.19 50.15 44.50
C ALA A 472 27.99 51.55 43.85
N GLY A 473 26.71 51.87 43.56
CA GLY A 473 26.23 53.26 43.44
C GLY A 473 24.86 53.43 42.76
N THR A 474 23.86 53.85 43.54
CA THR A 474 22.49 54.31 43.22
C THR A 474 22.35 55.34 42.10
N SER A 475 21.37 55.18 41.17
CA SER A 475 20.26 56.11 40.82
C SER A 475 19.58 55.78 39.46
N ASP A 476 18.26 56.00 39.41
CA ASP A 476 17.24 55.70 38.39
C ASP A 476 17.36 56.53 37.10
N PRO A 477 17.04 56.00 35.90
CA PRO A 477 15.85 56.56 35.22
C PRO A 477 15.01 55.59 34.38
N SER A 478 13.72 55.91 34.32
CA SER A 478 12.69 55.39 33.41
C SER A 478 13.15 55.22 31.95
N ILE A 479 12.94 54.01 31.41
CA ILE A 479 13.20 53.62 30.02
C ILE A 479 12.00 54.05 29.14
N PRO A 480 12.21 54.76 28.02
CA PRO A 480 11.13 55.07 27.07
C PRO A 480 10.64 53.81 26.34
N PRO A 481 9.37 53.74 25.91
CA PRO A 481 8.85 52.59 25.17
C PRO A 481 9.65 52.39 23.89
N THR A 482 10.27 51.21 23.78
CA THR A 482 11.06 50.79 22.63
C THR A 482 10.15 50.68 21.41
N ALA A 483 10.54 51.31 20.31
CA ALA A 483 9.84 51.23 19.03
C ALA A 483 9.61 49.76 18.61
N PRO A 484 8.50 49.46 17.92
CA PRO A 484 8.19 48.09 17.49
C PRO A 484 9.34 47.54 16.65
N ILE A 485 9.93 46.45 17.13
CA ILE A 485 10.95 45.70 16.40
C ILE A 485 10.28 45.14 15.15
N ASP A 486 10.70 45.63 13.99
CA ASP A 486 10.30 45.09 12.70
C ASP A 486 10.68 43.59 12.66
N PRO A 487 9.71 42.66 12.58
CA PRO A 487 9.99 41.24 12.71
C PRO A 487 10.87 40.81 11.53
N ARG A 488 12.13 40.53 11.83
CA ARG A 488 13.06 39.93 10.86
C ARG A 488 12.41 38.69 10.25
N PRO A 489 12.58 38.43 8.94
CA PRO A 489 12.01 37.27 8.27
C PRO A 489 12.23 35.99 9.07
N GLY A 490 11.13 35.25 9.33
CA GLY A 490 11.15 33.98 10.08
C GLY A 490 10.82 34.07 11.57
N TRP A 491 10.74 35.26 12.18
CA TRP A 491 10.31 35.42 13.58
C TRP A 491 8.84 35.88 13.67
N TYR A 492 8.01 35.14 14.40
CA TYR A 492 6.58 35.44 14.57
C TYR A 492 6.22 35.41 16.06
N PRO A 493 5.12 36.05 16.50
CA PRO A 493 4.62 35.91 17.87
C PRO A 493 4.49 34.44 18.26
N ASP A 494 4.99 34.07 19.45
CA ASP A 494 4.97 32.67 19.89
C ASP A 494 3.52 32.19 20.04
N PRO A 495 3.07 31.17 19.28
CA PRO A 495 1.70 30.64 19.38
C PRO A 495 1.37 30.07 20.76
N THR A 496 2.37 29.74 21.59
CA THR A 496 2.16 29.27 22.96
C THR A 496 2.00 30.40 23.97
N GLY A 497 2.34 31.64 23.59
CA GLY A 497 2.33 32.81 24.48
C GLY A 497 3.39 32.78 25.59
N ARG A 498 4.32 31.83 25.57
CA ARG A 498 5.39 31.71 26.58
C ARG A 498 6.56 32.66 26.32
N HIS A 499 6.78 33.02 25.05
CA HIS A 499 7.87 33.87 24.60
C HIS A 499 7.35 35.02 23.72
N GLU A 500 8.16 36.06 23.50
CA GLU A 500 7.76 37.20 22.65
C GLU A 500 7.67 36.79 21.17
N LEU A 501 8.71 36.10 20.67
CA LEU A 501 8.77 35.59 19.30
C LEU A 501 9.28 34.14 19.28
N ARG A 502 8.81 33.36 18.32
CA ARG A 502 9.31 32.01 17.98
C ARG A 502 9.66 31.93 16.51
N TYR A 503 10.78 31.28 16.20
CA TYR A 503 11.24 31.14 14.82
C TYR A 503 10.49 30.03 14.07
N TYR A 504 10.05 30.33 12.84
CA TYR A 504 9.29 29.43 11.96
C TYR A 504 10.06 29.11 10.67
N GLU A 505 10.36 27.83 10.45
CA GLU A 505 11.08 27.33 9.28
C GLU A 505 10.40 26.06 8.74
N GLY A 506 9.21 26.23 8.16
CA GLY A 506 8.37 25.08 7.76
C GLY A 506 7.73 24.33 8.95
N GLY A 507 7.91 24.86 10.16
CA GLY A 507 7.39 24.39 11.44
C GLY A 507 7.93 25.28 12.58
N TRP A 508 7.29 25.26 13.74
CA TRP A 508 7.77 26.00 14.92
C TRP A 508 9.06 25.37 15.46
N SER A 509 10.14 26.15 15.54
CA SER A 509 11.41 25.68 16.09
C SER A 509 11.52 25.92 17.60
N TRP A 510 12.60 25.40 18.20
CA TRP A 510 12.96 25.63 19.61
C TRP A 510 13.59 27.02 19.85
N HIS A 511 13.88 27.79 18.81
CA HIS A 511 14.46 29.12 18.95
C HIS A 511 13.37 30.14 19.28
N VAL A 512 13.55 30.83 20.40
CA VAL A 512 12.62 31.84 20.90
C VAL A 512 13.38 33.14 21.20
N VAL A 513 12.63 34.24 21.32
CA VAL A 513 13.13 35.54 21.78
C VAL A 513 12.32 35.99 22.98
N ASP A 514 13.03 36.34 24.05
CA ASP A 514 12.48 36.97 25.24
C ASP A 514 13.27 38.25 25.54
N GLN A 515 12.58 39.36 25.75
CA GLN A 515 13.18 40.68 25.99
C GLN A 515 14.25 41.02 24.94
N GLY A 516 13.96 40.71 23.68
CA GLY A 516 14.91 40.88 22.57
C GLY A 516 16.13 39.94 22.56
N ARG A 517 16.27 39.00 23.51
CA ARG A 517 17.36 38.01 23.57
C ARG A 517 16.92 36.66 23.01
N ARG A 518 17.73 36.09 22.12
CA ARG A 518 17.51 34.75 21.56
C ARG A 518 17.91 33.67 22.55
N THR A 519 17.03 32.72 22.80
CA THR A 519 17.24 31.56 23.67
C THR A 519 16.69 30.29 22.99
N ILE A 520 16.88 29.13 23.64
CA ILE A 520 16.29 27.85 23.21
C ILE A 520 15.27 27.44 24.27
N ASP A 521 14.02 27.24 23.85
CA ASP A 521 12.93 26.74 24.68
C ASP A 521 13.04 25.21 24.78
N PRO A 522 13.27 24.64 25.98
CA PRO A 522 13.41 23.19 26.14
C PRO A 522 12.09 22.44 25.90
N PRO A 523 12.13 21.19 25.40
CA PRO A 523 10.93 20.35 25.29
C PRO A 523 10.29 20.14 26.67
N ALA A 524 8.97 20.37 26.74
CA ALA A 524 8.15 20.13 27.93
C ALA A 524 7.98 18.65 28.24
#